data_AF-A0A967ZE17-F1
#
_entry.id   AF-A0A967ZE17-F1
#
_cell.length_a   1.000
_cell.length_b   1.000
_cell.length_c   1.000
_cell.angle_alpha   90.00
_cell.angle_beta   90.00
_cell.angle_gamma   90.00
#
_symmetry.space_group_name_H-M   'P 1'
#
loop_
_entity.id
_entity.type
_entity.pdbx_description
1 polymer ?
#
loop_
_entity_poly.entity_id
_entity_poly.type
_entity_poly.pdbx_seq_one_letter_code
_entity_poly.pdbx_strand_id
1 'polypeptide(L)'
;MRTISTLSLLGLFAVSSANAQGPDWAYQSVTGEIPAAHRADPNVQRTIPGSELSLTMPEIDALYSPPNWFPEQTGPVPEIVATGKEPDVQACARCHSFSGMGHPESSGLAGLPANYIIQQMADFKSGARTDRFWMNDFAQHVTDEEVRVAAEYFSSREPVKVVVDVVETETIPRVYVGSGRMLFEHPDGGTEPLGYRIIELPEDRSLATIRHPTS
;
A
#
# COMPACT_ATOMS: atom_id res chain seq x y z
N MET A 1 58.07 -30.57 26.62
CA MET A 1 57.02 -29.61 26.22
C MET A 1 56.19 -30.26 25.12
N ARG A 2 54.91 -30.54 25.36
CA ARG A 2 53.98 -31.12 24.36
C ARG A 2 53.12 -30.00 23.81
N THR A 3 53.25 -29.71 22.52
CA THR A 3 52.42 -28.76 21.77
C THR A 3 51.12 -29.44 21.38
N ILE A 4 49.97 -28.90 21.83
CA ILE A 4 48.64 -29.32 21.42
C ILE A 4 48.15 -28.30 20.38
N SER A 5 48.07 -28.72 19.12
CA SER A 5 47.42 -27.94 18.05
C SER A 5 45.94 -28.26 18.04
N THR A 6 45.11 -27.32 18.49
CA THR A 6 43.65 -27.36 18.31
C THR A 6 43.28 -26.79 16.96
N LEU A 7 42.76 -27.65 16.08
CA LEU A 7 42.18 -27.30 14.79
C LEU A 7 40.71 -26.93 15.02
N SER A 8 40.38 -25.63 14.99
CA SER A 8 38.99 -25.17 15.05
C SER A 8 38.34 -25.28 13.67
N LEU A 9 37.45 -26.25 13.48
CA LEU A 9 36.49 -26.24 12.37
C LEU A 9 35.44 -25.16 12.65
N LEU A 10 35.45 -24.07 11.87
CA LEU A 10 34.30 -23.19 11.76
C LEU A 10 33.22 -23.94 10.95
N GLY A 11 32.20 -24.43 11.64
CA GLY A 11 30.97 -24.88 10.98
C GLY A 11 30.22 -23.68 10.41
N LEU A 12 30.11 -23.59 9.08
CA LEU A 12 29.13 -22.71 8.45
C LEU A 12 27.74 -23.24 8.79
N PHE A 13 27.06 -22.56 9.71
CA PHE A 13 25.61 -22.71 9.85
C PHE A 13 24.96 -21.94 8.70
N ALA A 14 24.43 -22.68 7.73
CA ALA A 14 23.47 -22.13 6.79
C ALA A 14 22.25 -21.66 7.60
N VAL A 15 22.10 -20.34 7.74
CA VAL A 15 20.87 -19.77 8.26
C VAL A 15 19.81 -20.00 7.18
N SER A 16 18.98 -21.02 7.38
CA SER A 16 17.80 -21.21 6.56
C SER A 16 16.88 -20.01 6.81
N SER A 17 16.72 -19.15 5.81
CA SER A 17 15.72 -18.10 5.82
C SER A 17 14.35 -18.76 5.72
N ALA A 18 13.85 -19.25 6.86
CA ALA A 18 12.45 -19.55 7.02
C ALA A 18 11.69 -18.29 6.61
N ASN A 19 10.73 -18.42 5.69
CA ASN A 19 9.80 -17.37 5.28
C ASN A 19 9.35 -16.60 6.53
N ALA A 20 9.96 -15.44 6.76
CA ALA A 20 9.69 -14.62 7.94
C ALA A 20 8.37 -13.90 7.68
N GLN A 21 7.27 -14.64 7.78
CA GLN A 21 5.97 -14.04 7.98
C GLN A 21 6.07 -13.33 9.34
N GLY A 22 6.21 -12.01 9.29
CA GLY A 22 6.21 -11.15 10.47
C GLY A 22 4.95 -11.40 11.32
N PRO A 23 4.94 -10.94 12.57
CA PRO A 23 3.86 -11.30 13.48
C PRO A 23 2.51 -10.77 12.96
N ASP A 24 1.45 -11.58 13.07
CA ASP A 24 0.13 -11.25 12.51
C ASP A 24 -0.42 -9.91 13.01
N TRP A 25 -0.06 -9.49 14.23
CA TRP A 25 -0.49 -8.20 14.79
C TRP A 25 0.04 -6.98 14.02
N ALA A 26 1.11 -7.13 13.24
CA ALA A 26 1.70 -6.04 12.46
C ALA A 26 0.99 -5.79 11.13
N TYR A 27 0.05 -6.67 10.72
CA TYR A 27 -0.61 -6.60 9.42
C TYR A 27 -2.13 -6.56 9.59
N GLN A 28 -2.74 -5.48 9.08
CA GLN A 28 -4.20 -5.37 9.01
C GLN A 28 -4.74 -6.46 8.08
N SER A 29 -5.38 -7.48 8.63
CA SER A 29 -5.97 -8.57 7.85
C SER A 29 -7.49 -8.41 7.85
N VAL A 30 -8.13 -8.67 6.71
CA VAL A 30 -9.59 -8.68 6.64
C VAL A 30 -10.10 -9.86 7.48
N THR A 31 -10.53 -9.58 8.70
CA THR A 31 -11.09 -10.57 9.60
C THR A 31 -12.61 -10.41 9.64
N GLY A 32 -13.32 -11.24 8.88
CA GLY A 32 -14.79 -11.24 8.82
C GLY A 32 -15.38 -10.50 7.62
N GLU A 33 -16.70 -10.39 7.60
CA GLU A 33 -17.41 -9.72 6.51
C GLU A 33 -17.38 -8.19 6.67
N ILE A 34 -17.25 -7.49 5.55
CA ILE A 34 -17.45 -6.03 5.50
C ILE A 34 -18.92 -5.76 5.90
N PRO A 35 -19.17 -4.91 6.92
CA PRO A 35 -20.52 -4.58 7.37
C PRO A 35 -21.39 -4.08 6.22
N ALA A 36 -22.64 -4.58 6.13
CA ALA A 36 -23.55 -4.26 5.03
C ALA A 36 -23.81 -2.76 4.89
N ALA A 37 -23.96 -2.04 6.01
CA ALA A 37 -24.12 -0.59 6.03
C ALA A 37 -22.95 0.17 5.40
N HIS A 38 -21.79 -0.47 5.29
CA HIS A 38 -20.57 0.12 4.76
C HIS A 38 -20.21 -0.35 3.35
N ARG A 39 -21.03 -1.22 2.74
CA ARG A 39 -20.89 -1.60 1.34
C ARG A 39 -21.40 -0.45 0.48
N ALA A 40 -20.52 0.11 -0.35
CA ALA A 40 -20.88 1.14 -1.31
C ALA A 40 -21.81 0.56 -2.39
N ASP A 41 -22.89 1.27 -2.75
CA ASP A 41 -23.72 0.89 -3.90
C ASP A 41 -22.84 0.94 -5.17
N PRO A 42 -22.68 -0.20 -5.89
CA PRO A 42 -21.79 -0.27 -7.03
C PRO A 42 -22.29 0.54 -8.23
N ASN A 43 -23.59 0.86 -8.31
CA ASN A 43 -24.18 1.53 -9.47
C ASN A 43 -24.31 3.05 -9.31
N VAL A 44 -24.04 3.57 -8.11
CA VAL A 44 -24.10 5.01 -7.84
C VAL A 44 -22.86 5.70 -8.42
N GLN A 45 -23.10 6.72 -9.23
CA GLN A 45 -22.06 7.61 -9.73
C GLN A 45 -21.52 8.50 -8.60
N ARG A 46 -20.20 8.61 -8.51
CA ARG A 46 -19.50 9.40 -7.51
C ARG A 46 -18.60 10.43 -8.18
N THR A 47 -18.57 11.62 -7.60
CA THR A 47 -17.80 12.76 -8.07
C THR A 47 -17.00 13.31 -6.91
N ILE A 48 -15.93 14.05 -7.22
CA ILE A 48 -15.11 14.72 -6.22
C ILE A 48 -14.94 16.20 -6.62
N PRO A 49 -14.83 17.13 -5.67
CA PRO A 49 -14.57 18.52 -5.99
C PRO A 49 -13.28 18.69 -6.82
N GLY A 50 -13.39 19.41 -7.94
CA GLY A 50 -12.25 19.70 -8.83
C GLY A 50 -11.94 18.62 -9.87
N SER A 51 -12.70 17.53 -9.91
CA SER A 51 -12.65 16.52 -10.98
C SER A 51 -13.91 16.60 -11.84
N GLU A 52 -13.73 16.45 -13.14
CA GLU A 52 -14.85 16.30 -14.10
C GLU A 52 -15.34 14.84 -14.20
N LEU A 53 -14.66 13.90 -13.55
CA LEU A 53 -15.02 12.48 -13.59
C LEU A 53 -16.24 12.16 -12.71
N SER A 54 -17.06 11.24 -13.22
CA SER A 54 -18.23 10.67 -12.54
C SER A 54 -18.17 9.16 -12.71
N LEU A 55 -17.88 8.44 -11.62
CA LEU A 55 -17.47 7.03 -11.66
C LEU A 55 -18.25 6.16 -10.69
N THR A 56 -18.45 4.90 -11.07
CA THR A 56 -18.97 3.82 -10.25
C THR A 56 -17.88 3.18 -9.38
N MET A 57 -18.25 2.42 -8.35
CA MET A 57 -17.25 1.70 -7.53
C MET A 57 -16.41 0.70 -8.34
N PRO A 58 -16.97 -0.10 -9.27
CA PRO A 58 -16.17 -0.99 -10.10
C PRO A 58 -15.12 -0.27 -10.95
N GLU A 59 -15.44 0.94 -11.45
CA GLU A 59 -14.47 1.78 -12.16
C GLU A 59 -13.39 2.31 -11.21
N ILE A 60 -13.77 2.72 -10.00
CA ILE A 60 -12.83 3.20 -8.98
C ILE A 60 -11.87 2.11 -8.51
N ASP A 61 -12.37 0.89 -8.32
CA ASP A 61 -11.59 -0.25 -7.83
C ASP A 61 -10.87 -1.03 -8.94
N ALA A 62 -10.94 -0.57 -10.20
CA ALA A 62 -10.36 -1.22 -11.35
C ALA A 62 -8.86 -1.52 -11.16
N LEU A 63 -8.48 -2.79 -11.36
CA LEU A 63 -7.13 -3.27 -11.08
C LEU A 63 -6.07 -2.75 -12.06
N TYR A 64 -6.48 -2.57 -13.32
CA TYR A 64 -5.62 -2.26 -14.46
C TYR A 64 -6.02 -0.97 -15.17
N SER A 65 -6.91 -0.19 -14.57
CA SER A 65 -7.31 1.12 -15.07
C SER A 65 -7.89 1.98 -13.93
N PRO A 66 -7.19 2.10 -12.78
CA PRO A 66 -7.65 2.94 -11.68
C PRO A 66 -7.87 4.38 -12.19
N PRO A 67 -8.90 5.08 -11.70
CA PRO A 67 -9.21 6.39 -12.21
C PRO A 67 -8.14 7.39 -11.80
N ASN A 68 -7.69 8.18 -12.77
CA ASN A 68 -6.94 9.38 -12.48
C ASN A 68 -7.93 10.52 -12.27
N TRP A 69 -8.30 10.76 -11.02
CA TRP A 69 -9.23 11.82 -10.64
C TRP A 69 -8.82 13.23 -11.11
N PHE A 70 -7.51 13.49 -11.29
CA PHE A 70 -6.99 14.80 -11.71
C PHE A 70 -5.98 14.65 -12.85
N PRO A 71 -6.41 14.27 -14.07
CA PRO A 71 -5.49 13.91 -15.14
C PRO A 71 -4.65 15.09 -15.63
N GLU A 72 -5.16 16.31 -15.51
CA GLU A 72 -4.45 17.54 -15.85
C GLU A 72 -3.25 17.79 -14.92
N GLN A 73 -3.27 17.25 -13.69
CA GLN A 73 -2.23 17.48 -12.68
C GLN A 73 -1.08 16.46 -12.77
N THR A 74 -1.29 15.32 -13.45
CA THR A 74 -0.33 14.21 -13.45
C THR A 74 0.64 14.25 -14.62
N GLY A 75 0.33 14.97 -15.70
CA GLY A 75 1.08 14.89 -16.95
C GLY A 75 1.10 13.47 -17.56
N PRO A 76 2.05 13.15 -18.45
CA PRO A 76 2.18 11.82 -19.05
C PRO A 76 2.46 10.76 -17.98
N VAL A 77 1.63 9.71 -17.94
CA VAL A 77 1.76 8.60 -17.00
C VAL A 77 2.32 7.37 -17.72
N PRO A 78 3.39 6.73 -17.23
CA PRO A 78 3.88 5.47 -17.77
C PRO A 78 2.83 4.37 -17.72
N GLU A 79 2.82 3.47 -18.71
CA GLU A 79 1.86 2.37 -18.81
C GLU A 79 1.85 1.47 -17.56
N ILE A 80 3.02 1.07 -17.05
CA ILE A 80 3.11 0.26 -15.82
C ILE A 80 2.46 0.95 -14.60
N VAL A 81 2.49 2.29 -14.56
CA VAL A 81 1.87 3.07 -13.48
C VAL A 81 0.36 3.15 -13.68
N ALA A 82 -0.09 3.42 -14.91
CA ALA A 82 -1.49 3.66 -15.24
C ALA A 82 -2.34 2.39 -15.33
N THR A 83 -1.79 1.34 -15.95
CA THR A 83 -2.53 0.12 -16.28
C THR A 83 -1.86 -1.15 -15.78
N GLY A 84 -0.59 -1.09 -15.37
CA GLY A 84 0.14 -2.27 -14.94
C GLY A 84 0.47 -3.18 -16.13
N LYS A 85 0.53 -4.49 -15.86
CA LYS A 85 0.82 -5.55 -16.84
C LYS A 85 -0.04 -6.76 -16.51
N GLU A 86 -1.16 -6.88 -17.24
CA GLU A 86 -2.09 -8.00 -17.05
C GLU A 86 -1.46 -9.37 -17.35
N PRO A 87 -1.83 -10.43 -16.62
CA PRO A 87 -2.64 -10.45 -15.40
C PRO A 87 -1.80 -10.36 -14.11
N ASP A 88 -0.49 -10.15 -14.23
CA ASP A 88 0.45 -10.42 -13.15
C ASP A 88 0.74 -9.19 -12.28
N VAL A 89 0.60 -7.98 -12.82
CA VAL A 89 0.96 -6.73 -12.14
C VAL A 89 -0.16 -5.71 -12.28
N GLN A 90 -0.83 -5.40 -11.18
CA GLN A 90 -1.83 -4.33 -11.15
C GLN A 90 -1.17 -2.96 -11.40
N ALA A 91 -1.95 -1.98 -11.84
CA ALA A 91 -1.47 -0.62 -12.01
C ALA A 91 -0.85 -0.08 -10.71
N CYS A 92 0.39 0.44 -10.76
CA CYS A 92 1.06 0.95 -9.54
C CYS A 92 0.23 2.06 -8.88
N ALA A 93 -0.42 2.91 -9.69
CA ALA A 93 -1.27 4.00 -9.22
C ALA A 93 -2.53 3.52 -8.48
N ARG A 94 -2.90 2.24 -8.57
CA ARG A 94 -4.06 1.71 -7.84
C ARG A 94 -3.89 1.86 -6.32
N CYS A 95 -2.71 1.49 -5.83
CA CYS A 95 -2.38 1.59 -4.41
C CYS A 95 -1.63 2.89 -4.14
N HIS A 96 -0.61 3.21 -4.95
CA HIS A 96 0.25 4.36 -4.74
C HIS A 96 -0.32 5.70 -5.23
N SER A 97 -1.53 5.71 -5.82
CA SER A 97 -2.17 6.86 -6.48
C SER A 97 -1.34 7.44 -7.64
N PHE A 98 -1.94 8.23 -8.51
CA PHE A 98 -1.18 8.93 -9.56
C PHE A 98 -0.33 10.10 -9.00
N SER A 99 -0.71 10.67 -7.86
CA SER A 99 0.11 11.69 -7.19
C SER A 99 1.34 11.08 -6.51
N GLY A 100 1.35 9.76 -6.28
CA GLY A 100 2.35 9.08 -5.48
C GLY A 100 2.14 9.23 -3.97
N MET A 101 1.08 9.87 -3.49
CA MET A 101 0.83 9.96 -2.05
C MET A 101 0.45 8.59 -1.45
N GLY A 102 -0.22 7.77 -2.26
CA GLY A 102 -0.79 6.51 -1.81
C GLY A 102 -2.09 6.72 -1.03
N HIS A 103 -2.57 5.61 -0.50
CA HIS A 103 -3.69 5.52 0.44
C HIS A 103 -3.18 4.93 1.76
N PRO A 104 -3.94 4.99 2.87
CA PRO A 104 -3.50 4.47 4.18
C PRO A 104 -3.01 3.01 4.17
N GLU A 105 -3.46 2.17 3.24
CA GLU A 105 -2.97 0.79 3.09
C GLU A 105 -1.60 0.66 2.37
N SER A 106 -1.01 1.77 1.92
CA SER A 106 0.16 1.80 1.02
C SER A 106 1.15 2.90 1.40
N SER A 107 2.42 2.72 1.04
CA SER A 107 3.42 3.77 1.27
C SER A 107 3.38 4.87 0.21
N GLY A 108 3.54 6.12 0.63
CA GLY A 108 3.79 7.23 -0.29
C GLY A 108 5.13 7.11 -1.01
N LEU A 109 5.12 7.33 -2.32
CA LEU A 109 6.27 7.32 -3.23
C LEU A 109 6.63 8.71 -3.77
N ALA A 110 5.73 9.69 -3.60
CA ALA A 110 5.88 11.02 -4.18
C ALA A 110 7.19 11.69 -3.73
N GLY A 111 8.04 12.01 -4.70
CA GLY A 111 9.32 12.69 -4.47
C GLY A 111 10.39 11.84 -3.79
N LEU A 112 10.15 10.53 -3.55
CA LEU A 112 11.22 9.64 -3.11
C LEU A 112 12.28 9.50 -4.21
N PRO A 113 13.58 9.41 -3.86
CA PRO A 113 14.63 9.24 -4.86
C PRO A 113 14.38 8.01 -5.74
N ALA A 114 14.48 8.16 -7.07
CA ALA A 114 14.24 7.06 -8.00
C ALA A 114 15.12 5.83 -7.71
N ASN A 115 16.39 6.03 -7.35
CA ASN A 115 17.30 4.94 -6.98
C ASN A 115 16.86 4.19 -5.71
N TYR A 116 16.21 4.89 -4.77
CA TYR A 116 15.63 4.25 -3.58
C TYR A 116 14.48 3.34 -3.98
N ILE A 117 13.55 3.82 -4.82
CA ILE A 117 12.41 3.01 -5.29
C ILE A 117 12.91 1.77 -6.05
N ILE A 118 13.89 1.93 -6.94
CA ILE A 118 14.52 0.82 -7.68
C ILE A 118 15.12 -0.19 -6.70
N GLN A 119 15.86 0.27 -5.68
CA GLN A 119 16.43 -0.63 -4.67
C GLN A 119 15.35 -1.38 -3.91
N GLN A 120 14.25 -0.72 -3.51
CA GLN A 120 13.16 -1.40 -2.81
C GLN A 120 12.54 -2.51 -3.65
N MET A 121 12.36 -2.29 -4.96
CA MET A 121 11.87 -3.33 -5.87
C MET A 121 12.86 -4.50 -6.03
N ALA A 122 14.17 -4.22 -6.07
CA ALA A 122 15.19 -5.26 -6.07
C ALA A 122 15.19 -6.07 -4.76
N ASP A 123 14.97 -5.42 -3.62
CA ASP A 123 14.89 -6.05 -2.32
C ASP A 123 13.63 -6.93 -2.21
N PHE A 124 12.49 -6.49 -2.75
CA PHE A 124 11.29 -7.32 -2.88
C PHE A 124 11.51 -8.52 -3.81
N LYS A 125 12.19 -8.31 -4.96
CA LYS A 125 12.48 -9.37 -5.93
C LYS A 125 13.38 -10.46 -5.35
N SER A 126 14.39 -10.06 -4.57
CA SER A 126 15.33 -10.96 -3.92
C SER A 126 14.82 -11.59 -2.62
N GLY A 127 13.73 -11.03 -2.05
CA GLY A 127 13.21 -11.41 -0.74
C GLY A 127 13.97 -10.79 0.44
N ALA A 128 14.94 -9.89 0.19
CA ALA A 128 15.61 -9.11 1.23
C ALA A 128 14.63 -8.16 1.95
N ARG A 129 13.56 -7.75 1.25
CA ARG A 129 12.40 -7.07 1.80
C ARG A 129 11.15 -7.92 1.58
N THR A 130 10.31 -8.02 2.60
CA THR A 130 9.07 -8.80 2.56
C THR A 130 7.84 -7.93 2.76
N ASP A 131 6.90 -8.07 1.85
CA ASP A 131 5.50 -7.68 1.90
C ASP A 131 4.65 -8.95 1.84
N ARG A 132 3.56 -8.97 2.60
CA ARG A 132 2.71 -10.16 2.76
C ARG A 132 1.73 -10.32 1.60
N PHE A 133 1.52 -9.29 0.78
CA PHE A 133 0.36 -9.23 -0.11
C PHE A 133 0.72 -9.12 -1.60
N TRP A 134 1.48 -8.11 -2.01
CA TRP A 134 1.55 -7.71 -3.42
C TRP A 134 2.97 -7.48 -3.92
N MET A 135 3.80 -6.74 -3.17
CA MET A 135 5.03 -6.16 -3.74
C MET A 135 6.09 -7.22 -4.08
N ASN A 136 6.22 -8.28 -3.28
CA ASN A 136 7.14 -9.38 -3.63
C ASN A 136 6.70 -10.13 -4.90
N ASP A 137 5.41 -10.31 -5.10
CA ASP A 137 4.85 -11.00 -6.26
C ASP A 137 4.98 -10.13 -7.52
N PHE A 138 4.60 -8.86 -7.44
CA PHE A 138 4.76 -7.90 -8.53
C PHE A 138 6.23 -7.76 -8.93
N ALA A 139 7.15 -7.74 -7.96
CA ALA A 139 8.59 -7.66 -8.23
C ALA A 139 9.15 -8.83 -9.05
N GLN A 140 8.47 -10.00 -9.07
CA GLN A 140 8.86 -11.13 -9.93
C GLN A 140 8.47 -10.93 -11.39
N HIS A 141 7.42 -10.16 -11.66
CA HIS A 141 6.78 -10.07 -12.98
C HIS A 141 7.09 -8.77 -13.74
N VAL A 142 7.61 -7.74 -13.04
CA VAL A 142 8.13 -6.51 -13.64
C VAL A 142 9.57 -6.67 -14.12
N THR A 143 9.86 -5.99 -15.22
CA THR A 143 11.21 -5.80 -15.76
C THR A 143 11.92 -4.64 -15.06
N ASP A 144 13.25 -4.62 -15.12
CA ASP A 144 14.04 -3.54 -14.51
C ASP A 144 13.75 -2.18 -15.18
N GLU A 145 13.39 -2.19 -16.47
CA GLU A 145 12.98 -0.98 -17.20
C GLU A 145 11.62 -0.45 -16.73
N GLU A 146 10.63 -1.33 -16.54
CA GLU A 146 9.32 -0.96 -15.97
C GLU A 146 9.48 -0.36 -14.55
N VAL A 147 10.36 -0.94 -13.74
CA VAL A 147 10.70 -0.38 -12.41
C VAL A 147 11.37 0.99 -12.54
N ARG A 148 12.31 1.15 -13.47
CA ARG A 148 13.01 2.43 -13.69
C ARG A 148 12.04 3.55 -14.09
N VAL A 149 11.16 3.31 -15.06
CA VAL A 149 10.20 4.33 -15.52
C VAL A 149 9.16 4.68 -14.45
N ALA A 150 8.71 3.70 -13.65
CA ALA A 150 7.82 3.96 -12.51
C ALA A 150 8.53 4.77 -11.42
N ALA A 151 9.77 4.42 -11.11
CA ALA A 151 10.58 5.13 -10.12
C ALA A 151 10.85 6.59 -10.52
N GLU A 152 11.16 6.84 -11.79
CA GLU A 152 11.33 8.20 -12.32
C GLU A 152 10.04 9.01 -12.24
N TYR A 153 8.90 8.40 -12.60
CA TYR A 153 7.60 9.05 -12.49
C TYR A 153 7.27 9.48 -11.06
N PHE A 154 7.37 8.56 -10.08
CA PHE A 154 7.06 8.86 -8.69
C PHE A 154 8.08 9.82 -8.06
N SER A 155 9.36 9.68 -8.39
CA SER A 155 10.42 10.59 -7.95
C SER A 155 10.22 12.02 -8.46
N SER A 156 9.55 12.21 -9.59
CA SER A 156 9.25 13.53 -10.14
C SER A 156 7.99 14.16 -9.55
N ARG A 157 7.23 13.46 -8.72
CA ARG A 157 6.03 14.01 -8.08
C ARG A 157 6.45 14.96 -6.95
N GLU A 158 5.66 15.99 -6.74
CA GLU A 158 5.88 16.87 -5.60
C GLU A 158 5.65 16.08 -4.29
N PRO A 159 6.58 16.14 -3.32
CA PRO A 159 6.37 15.52 -2.02
C PRO A 159 5.11 16.10 -1.38
N VAL A 160 4.13 15.24 -1.12
CA VAL A 160 2.91 15.67 -0.43
C VAL A 160 3.15 15.66 1.07
N LYS A 161 2.85 16.77 1.73
CA LYS A 161 2.84 16.83 3.18
C LYS A 161 1.59 16.10 3.67
N VAL A 162 1.74 14.83 4.07
CA VAL A 162 0.69 14.11 4.79
C VAL A 162 0.52 14.79 6.16
N VAL A 163 -0.67 15.31 6.42
CA VAL A 163 -1.06 15.84 7.72
C VAL A 163 -1.85 14.75 8.43
N VAL A 164 -1.28 14.21 9.49
CA VAL A 164 -1.94 13.21 10.34
C VAL A 164 -2.21 13.87 11.68
N ASP A 165 -3.47 13.88 12.09
CA ASP A 165 -3.85 14.30 13.43
C ASP A 165 -3.59 13.17 14.42
N VAL A 166 -2.64 13.39 15.33
CA VAL A 166 -2.25 12.40 16.32
C VAL A 166 -3.12 12.57 17.56
N VAL A 167 -3.88 11.52 17.88
CA VAL A 167 -4.69 11.42 19.09
C VAL A 167 -4.11 10.38 20.03
N GLU A 168 -3.59 10.82 21.17
CA GLU A 168 -3.14 9.92 22.25
C GLU A 168 -4.34 9.47 23.10
N THR A 169 -4.65 8.17 23.10
CA THR A 169 -5.82 7.61 23.80
C THR A 169 -5.58 6.17 24.25
N GLU A 170 -6.25 5.74 25.32
CA GLU A 170 -6.24 4.34 25.78
C GLU A 170 -7.27 3.48 25.02
N THR A 171 -8.30 4.11 24.45
CA THR A 171 -9.38 3.44 23.73
C THR A 171 -9.63 4.09 22.38
N ILE A 172 -9.93 3.27 21.38
CA ILE A 172 -10.32 3.69 20.04
C ILE A 172 -11.78 3.33 19.79
N PRO A 173 -12.44 3.91 18.78
CA PRO A 173 -13.65 3.33 18.21
C PRO A 173 -13.42 1.86 17.84
N ARG A 174 -14.44 1.02 17.92
CA ARG A 174 -14.34 -0.31 17.31
C ARG A 174 -14.09 -0.14 15.81
N VAL A 175 -13.17 -0.94 15.26
CA VAL A 175 -12.76 -0.83 13.85
C VAL A 175 -12.95 -2.15 13.11
N TYR A 176 -13.01 -2.08 11.79
CA TYR A 176 -12.90 -3.24 10.90
C TYR A 176 -12.05 -2.89 9.67
N VAL A 177 -11.53 -3.90 9.00
CA VAL A 177 -10.75 -3.74 7.76
C VAL A 177 -11.68 -3.82 6.55
N GLY A 178 -11.71 -2.78 5.73
CA GLY A 178 -12.57 -2.67 4.54
C GLY A 178 -12.01 -3.30 3.26
N SER A 179 -12.74 -3.13 2.15
CA SER A 179 -12.41 -3.70 0.82
C SER A 179 -11.03 -3.26 0.28
N GLY A 180 -10.60 -2.05 0.64
CA GLY A 180 -9.28 -1.51 0.34
C GLY A 180 -8.19 -1.84 1.35
N ARG A 181 -8.45 -2.72 2.33
CA ARG A 181 -7.56 -3.02 3.45
C ARG A 181 -7.25 -1.83 4.38
N MET A 182 -7.98 -0.73 4.25
CA MET A 182 -8.00 0.38 5.20
C MET A 182 -8.86 0.04 6.43
N LEU A 183 -8.53 0.64 7.57
CA LEU A 183 -9.36 0.58 8.76
C LEU A 183 -10.47 1.64 8.70
N PHE A 184 -11.65 1.25 9.14
CA PHE A 184 -12.80 2.13 9.31
C PHE A 184 -13.47 1.87 10.65
N GLU A 185 -14.14 2.89 11.19
CA GLU A 185 -15.00 2.72 12.35
C GLU A 185 -16.14 1.72 12.07
N HIS A 186 -16.47 0.88 13.04
CA HIS A 186 -17.54 -0.09 12.93
C HIS A 186 -18.91 0.62 12.99
N PRO A 187 -19.87 0.31 12.10
CA PRO A 187 -21.17 1.01 12.05
C PRO A 187 -21.98 0.90 13.34
N ASP A 188 -21.87 -0.22 14.04
CA ASP A 188 -22.53 -0.41 15.34
C ASP A 188 -21.92 0.45 16.47
N GLY A 189 -20.86 1.21 16.18
CA GLY A 189 -20.18 2.08 17.14
C GLY A 189 -19.54 1.33 18.31
N GLY A 190 -19.30 2.06 19.40
CA GLY A 190 -18.61 1.56 20.60
C GLY A 190 -17.09 1.70 20.52
N THR A 191 -16.41 1.32 21.59
CA THR A 191 -14.96 1.44 21.73
C THR A 191 -14.28 0.12 22.07
N GLU A 192 -12.99 0.04 21.80
CA GLU A 192 -12.10 -1.05 22.20
C GLU A 192 -10.76 -0.51 22.73
N PRO A 193 -10.04 -1.26 23.58
CA PRO A 193 -8.72 -0.83 24.07
C PRO A 193 -7.70 -0.72 22.93
N LEU A 194 -6.95 0.38 22.85
CA LEU A 194 -5.88 0.55 21.85
C LEU A 194 -4.80 -0.52 22.03
N GLY A 195 -4.41 -0.78 23.28
CA GLY A 195 -3.32 -1.70 23.60
C GLY A 195 -1.98 -1.21 23.06
N TYR A 196 -1.20 -2.10 22.46
CA TYR A 196 0.12 -1.79 21.88
C TYR A 196 0.06 -1.47 20.37
N ARG A 197 -1.09 -1.01 19.89
CA ARG A 197 -1.33 -0.75 18.47
C ARG A 197 -1.13 0.73 18.15
N ILE A 198 -0.77 1.01 16.91
CA ILE A 198 -0.97 2.31 16.26
C ILE A 198 -2.08 2.09 15.24
N ILE A 199 -3.11 2.93 15.28
CA ILE A 199 -4.29 2.80 14.44
C ILE A 199 -4.46 4.08 13.65
N GLU A 200 -4.53 3.94 12.33
CA GLU A 200 -4.81 5.03 11.41
C GLU A 200 -6.23 4.83 10.87
N LEU A 201 -7.03 5.90 10.95
CA LEU A 201 -8.38 5.96 10.42
C LEU A 201 -8.47 7.18 9.50
N PRO A 202 -9.18 7.08 8.36
CA PRO A 202 -9.43 8.24 7.52
C PRO A 202 -10.36 9.22 8.25
N GLU A 203 -10.08 10.51 8.13
CA GLU A 203 -10.96 11.56 8.66
C GLU A 203 -12.33 11.53 7.97
N ASP A 204 -12.33 11.36 6.64
CA ASP A 204 -13.54 11.19 5.84
C ASP A 204 -13.57 9.82 5.15
N ARG A 205 -14.38 8.92 5.72
CA ARG A 205 -14.63 7.59 5.16
C ARG A 205 -15.14 7.62 3.72
N SER A 206 -15.94 8.62 3.35
CA SER A 206 -16.54 8.69 2.00
C SER A 206 -15.46 8.95 0.95
N LEU A 207 -14.49 9.83 1.25
CA LEU A 207 -13.33 10.12 0.41
C LEU A 207 -12.38 8.92 0.33
N ALA A 208 -12.12 8.25 1.46
CA ALA A 208 -11.30 7.04 1.49
C ALA A 208 -11.93 5.90 0.67
N THR A 209 -13.24 5.72 0.77
CA THR A 209 -13.96 4.67 0.03
C THR A 209 -13.82 4.84 -1.48
N ILE A 210 -13.79 6.08 -1.98
CA ILE A 210 -13.65 6.37 -3.41
C ILE A 210 -12.19 6.54 -3.86
N ARG A 211 -11.23 6.20 -3.00
CA ARG A 211 -9.79 6.32 -3.30
C ARG A 211 -9.42 7.75 -3.70
N HIS A 212 -9.93 8.73 -2.95
CA HIS A 212 -9.59 10.12 -3.18
C HIS A 212 -8.09 10.31 -2.93
N PRO A 213 -7.34 11.03 -3.81
CA PRO A 213 -5.90 11.17 -3.66
C PRO A 213 -5.45 11.87 -2.38
N THR A 214 -6.36 12.49 -1.60
CA THR A 214 -6.09 13.16 -0.31
C THR A 214 -6.94 12.62 0.84
N SER A 215 -7.42 11.38 0.71
CA SER A 215 -8.19 10.71 1.78
C SER A 215 -7.35 10.22 2.94
#